data_AF-A0A9Q3F5L6-F1
#
_entry.id   AF-A0A9Q3F5L6-F1
#
_cell.length_a   1.000
_cell.length_b   1.000
_cell.length_c   1.000
_cell.angle_alpha   90.00
_cell.angle_beta   90.00
_cell.angle_gamma   90.00
#
_symmetry.space_group_name_H-M   'P 1'
#
loop_
_entity.id
_entity.type
_entity.pdbx_description
1 polymer ?
#
loop_
_entity_poly.entity_id
_entity_poly.type
_entity_poly.pdbx_seq_one_letter_code
_entity_poly.pdbx_strand_id
1 'polypeptide(L)'
;MEVKLTEEFSRKHLVFPVSLVKPYFQTTEDKFTSRKKNPTPPEIVQVEDSPAPVKKIIKARNISLNGKDQRQYLVTFKNQAADKAKWLGGDAIPDGNLHLRRFRASWRTEQSHE
;
A
#
# COMPACT_ATOMS: atom_id res chain seq x y z
N MET A 1 -50.62 -17.38 51.21
CA MET A 1 -49.95 -18.59 51.72
C MET A 1 -48.56 -18.17 52.17
N GLU A 2 -48.24 -18.35 53.44
CA GLU A 2 -46.92 -18.04 54.01
C GLU A 2 -46.10 -19.34 54.15
N VAL A 3 -44.85 -19.31 53.69
CA VAL A 3 -43.92 -20.45 53.79
C VAL A 3 -43.15 -20.33 55.10
N LYS A 4 -43.43 -21.20 56.08
CA LYS A 4 -42.68 -21.27 57.34
C LYS A 4 -41.49 -22.22 57.18
N LEU A 5 -40.27 -21.68 57.26
CA LEU A 5 -39.04 -22.47 57.23
C LEU A 5 -38.78 -23.08 58.61
N THR A 6 -38.33 -24.33 58.66
CA THR A 6 -37.89 -25.00 59.90
C THR A 6 -36.57 -24.43 60.41
N GLU A 7 -36.29 -24.58 61.71
CA GLU A 7 -35.15 -23.95 62.39
C GLU A 7 -33.80 -24.25 61.72
N GLU A 8 -33.63 -25.46 61.18
CA GLU A 8 -32.43 -25.91 60.47
C GLU A 8 -32.16 -25.17 59.15
N PHE A 9 -33.21 -24.69 58.48
CA PHE A 9 -33.10 -23.94 57.22
C PHE A 9 -32.93 -22.43 57.42
N SER A 10 -33.19 -21.92 58.63
CA SER A 10 -33.01 -20.48 58.94
C SER A 10 -31.54 -20.04 58.97
N ARG A 11 -30.61 -20.98 59.22
CA ARG A 11 -29.18 -20.71 59.43
C ARG A 11 -28.33 -20.83 58.16
N LYS A 12 -28.87 -21.39 57.09
CA LYS A 12 -28.18 -21.48 55.80
C LYS A 12 -28.68 -20.35 54.92
N HIS A 13 -27.77 -19.51 54.42
CA HIS A 13 -28.12 -18.59 53.35
C HIS A 13 -28.74 -19.41 52.20
N LEU A 14 -29.86 -18.95 51.64
CA LEU A 14 -30.43 -19.56 50.44
C LEU A 14 -29.45 -19.34 49.28
N VAL A 15 -28.44 -20.20 49.19
CA VAL A 15 -27.53 -20.23 48.05
C VAL A 15 -28.27 -21.03 47.00
N PHE A 16 -28.97 -20.32 46.12
CA PHE A 16 -29.44 -20.93 44.88
C PHE A 16 -28.22 -21.51 44.17
N PRO A 17 -28.23 -22.81 43.79
CA PRO A 17 -27.15 -23.36 42.99
C PRO A 17 -27.19 -22.69 41.62
N VAL A 18 -26.47 -21.58 41.48
CA VAL A 18 -26.22 -20.98 40.18
C VAL A 18 -25.22 -21.90 39.52
N SER A 19 -25.67 -22.74 38.59
CA SER A 19 -24.76 -23.49 37.74
C SER A 19 -23.88 -22.48 37.01
N LEU A 20 -22.59 -22.43 37.34
CA LEU A 20 -21.60 -21.55 36.69
C LEU A 20 -21.37 -21.90 35.20
N VAL A 21 -22.07 -22.91 34.69
CA VAL A 21 -21.96 -23.36 33.31
C VAL A 21 -22.92 -22.55 32.45
N LYS A 22 -22.37 -21.59 31.70
CA LYS A 22 -23.09 -20.97 30.59
C LYS A 22 -23.20 -22.00 29.46
N PRO A 23 -24.42 -22.32 28.97
CA PRO A 23 -24.56 -23.16 27.80
C PRO A 23 -23.97 -22.45 26.58
N TYR A 24 -22.91 -23.02 26.00
CA TYR A 24 -22.36 -22.56 24.73
C TYR A 24 -23.20 -23.11 23.59
N PHE A 25 -23.97 -22.25 22.94
CA PHE A 25 -24.70 -22.60 21.72
C PHE A 25 -23.82 -22.41 20.49
N GLN A 26 -23.94 -23.31 19.52
CA GLN A 26 -23.32 -23.13 18.21
C GLN A 26 -23.89 -21.89 17.53
N THR A 27 -23.01 -21.12 16.89
CA THR A 27 -23.41 -19.89 16.19
C THR A 27 -24.08 -20.25 14.87
N THR A 28 -25.40 -20.13 14.82
CA THR A 28 -26.22 -20.29 13.60
C THR A 28 -26.33 -18.96 12.87
N GLU A 29 -26.35 -18.98 11.54
CA GLU A 29 -26.41 -17.78 10.70
C GLU A 29 -27.70 -16.98 10.92
N ASP A 30 -28.80 -17.66 11.19
CA ASP A 30 -30.11 -17.04 11.47
C ASP A 30 -30.10 -16.14 12.71
N LYS A 31 -29.24 -16.45 13.70
CA LYS A 31 -29.11 -15.67 14.94
C LYS A 31 -28.17 -14.47 14.81
N PHE A 32 -27.31 -14.46 13.80
CA PHE A 32 -26.26 -13.45 13.63
C PHE A 32 -26.16 -13.00 12.17
N THR A 33 -27.28 -12.48 11.64
CA THR A 33 -27.42 -12.01 10.25
C THR A 33 -26.40 -10.94 9.85
N SER A 34 -25.94 -10.12 10.80
CA SER A 34 -24.93 -9.07 10.57
C SER A 34 -23.48 -9.57 10.54
N ARG A 35 -23.22 -10.84 10.83
CA ARG A 35 -21.87 -11.41 10.78
C ARG A 35 -21.47 -11.68 9.34
N LYS A 36 -20.91 -10.66 8.66
CA LYS A 36 -20.34 -10.81 7.32
C LYS A 36 -19.24 -11.88 7.39
N LYS A 37 -19.41 -12.99 6.65
CA LYS A 37 -18.54 -14.17 6.72
C LYS A 37 -17.08 -13.89 6.36
N ASN A 38 -16.80 -12.84 5.59
CA ASN A 38 -15.47 -12.35 5.29
C ASN A 38 -15.58 -10.85 4.95
N PRO A 39 -14.90 -9.93 5.65
CA PRO A 39 -14.72 -8.60 5.10
C PRO A 39 -13.88 -8.74 3.82
N THR A 40 -14.42 -8.29 2.69
CA THR A 40 -13.64 -8.17 1.47
C THR A 40 -12.45 -7.25 1.77
N PRO A 41 -11.20 -7.66 1.53
CA PRO A 41 -10.06 -6.77 1.68
C PRO A 41 -10.29 -5.52 0.84
N PRO A 42 -9.95 -4.31 1.33
CA PRO A 42 -10.02 -3.12 0.51
C PRO A 42 -9.17 -3.31 -0.74
N GLU A 43 -9.72 -2.94 -1.88
CA GLU A 43 -9.00 -2.95 -3.14
C GLU A 43 -7.85 -1.95 -3.06
N ILE A 44 -6.62 -2.43 -3.29
CA ILE A 44 -5.43 -1.58 -3.33
C ILE A 44 -5.51 -0.84 -4.67
N VAL A 45 -6.05 0.37 -4.64
CA VAL A 45 -5.98 1.28 -5.78
C VAL A 45 -4.50 1.62 -5.96
N GLN A 46 -3.85 1.02 -6.96
CA GLN A 46 -2.58 1.52 -7.45
C GLN A 46 -2.87 2.92 -7.96
N VAL A 47 -2.45 3.94 -7.21
CA VAL A 47 -2.46 5.32 -7.70
C VAL A 47 -1.69 5.27 -9.01
N GLU A 48 -2.39 5.47 -10.13
CA GLU A 48 -1.72 5.61 -11.41
C GLU A 48 -0.62 6.65 -11.19
N ASP A 49 0.63 6.21 -11.29
CA ASP A 49 1.81 7.05 -11.12
C ASP A 49 1.71 8.14 -12.19
N SER A 50 1.04 9.25 -11.87
CA SER A 50 1.15 10.47 -12.67
C SER A 50 2.65 10.70 -12.82
N PRO A 51 3.17 10.75 -14.06
CA PRO A 51 4.60 10.67 -14.27
C PRO A 51 5.25 11.82 -13.50
N ALA A 52 6.02 11.46 -12.47
CA ALA A 52 6.63 12.45 -11.60
C ALA A 52 7.40 13.46 -12.47
N PRO A 53 7.28 14.77 -12.21
CA PRO A 53 7.88 15.76 -13.08
C PRO A 53 9.40 15.57 -13.12
N VAL A 54 9.96 15.55 -14.33
CA VAL A 54 11.38 15.30 -14.52
C VAL A 54 12.21 16.48 -13.99
N LYS A 55 13.24 16.16 -13.18
CA LYS A 55 14.20 17.15 -12.65
C LYS A 55 15.31 17.44 -13.66
N LYS A 56 16.10 16.41 -14.03
CA LYS A 56 17.20 16.54 -15.01
C LYS A 56 17.61 15.18 -15.60
N ILE A 57 18.24 15.24 -16.77
CA ILE A 57 18.94 14.11 -17.40
C ILE A 57 20.42 14.18 -17.02
N ILE A 58 21.01 13.06 -16.61
CA ILE A 58 22.40 13.00 -16.13
C ILE A 58 23.32 12.36 -17.16
N LYS A 59 22.88 11.25 -17.77
CA LYS A 59 23.70 10.46 -18.70
C LYS A 59 22.88 10.02 -19.90
N ALA A 60 23.57 9.68 -20.98
CA ALA A 60 23.01 9.01 -22.13
C ALA A 60 23.81 7.74 -22.43
N ARG A 61 23.14 6.71 -22.93
CA ARG A 61 23.77 5.48 -23.43
C ARG A 61 23.05 5.00 -24.69
N ASN A 62 23.75 4.32 -25.56
CA ASN A 62 23.15 3.59 -26.67
C ASN A 62 23.03 2.12 -26.27
N ILE A 63 21.88 1.52 -26.54
CA ILE A 63 21.60 0.10 -26.32
C ILE A 63 21.06 -0.49 -27.60
N SER A 64 21.36 -1.76 -27.87
CA SER A 64 20.71 -2.52 -28.94
C SER A 64 19.72 -3.49 -28.28
N LEU A 65 18.43 -3.31 -28.55
CA LEU A 65 17.37 -4.14 -27.97
C LEU A 65 16.50 -4.65 -29.11
N ASN A 66 16.37 -5.97 -29.22
CA ASN A 66 15.67 -6.64 -30.31
C ASN A 66 16.18 -6.25 -31.72
N GLY A 67 17.51 -6.09 -31.86
CA GLY A 67 18.15 -5.72 -33.12
C GLY A 67 17.89 -4.27 -33.56
N LYS A 68 17.33 -3.43 -32.68
CA LYS A 68 17.17 -2.00 -32.91
C LYS A 68 18.06 -1.22 -31.95
N ASP A 69 18.86 -0.33 -32.52
CA ASP A 69 19.66 0.60 -31.73
C ASP A 69 18.77 1.71 -31.21
N GLN A 70 18.73 1.85 -29.89
CA GLN A 70 17.95 2.85 -29.17
C GLN A 70 18.83 3.63 -28.21
N ARG A 71 18.61 4.94 -28.14
CA ARG A 71 19.28 5.82 -27.20
C ARG A 71 18.44 5.96 -25.93
N GLN A 72 19.05 5.65 -24.79
CA GLN A 72 18.44 5.83 -23.48
C GLN A 72 19.12 6.96 -22.71
N TYR A 73 18.34 7.59 -21.84
CA TYR A 73 18.75 8.70 -21.00
C TYR A 73 18.49 8.35 -19.54
N LEU A 74 19.44 8.66 -18.66
CA LEU A 74 19.29 8.47 -17.22
C LEU A 74 18.58 9.69 -16.64
N VAL A 75 17.33 9.48 -16.23
CA VAL A 75 16.41 10.53 -15.83
C VAL A 75 16.22 10.52 -14.32
N THR A 76 16.33 11.71 -13.72
CA THR A 76 15.98 11.95 -12.31
C THR A 76 14.67 12.71 -12.19
N PHE A 77 13.87 12.35 -11.21
CA PHE A 77 12.57 12.95 -10.97
C PHE A 77 12.61 13.95 -9.82
N LYS A 78 11.70 14.93 -9.83
CA LYS A 78 11.52 15.82 -8.68
C LYS A 78 10.99 15.01 -7.49
N ASN A 79 11.39 15.40 -6.29
CA ASN A 79 10.98 14.76 -5.03
C ASN A 79 11.35 13.27 -4.90
N GLN A 80 12.26 12.78 -5.75
CA GLN A 80 12.81 11.44 -5.64
C GLN A 80 14.32 11.51 -5.41
N ALA A 81 14.83 10.57 -4.61
CA ALA A 81 16.26 10.40 -4.39
C ALA A 81 16.98 10.03 -5.70
N ALA A 82 18.28 10.32 -5.77
CA ALA A 82 19.11 10.01 -6.94
C ALA A 82 19.14 8.50 -7.25
N ASP A 83 18.98 7.66 -6.24
CA ASP A 83 18.95 6.19 -6.37
C ASP A 83 17.73 5.69 -7.15
N LYS A 84 16.67 6.50 -7.25
CA LYS A 84 15.46 6.18 -8.01
C LYS A 84 15.53 6.65 -9.48
N ALA A 85 16.72 7.03 -9.96
CA ALA A 85 16.90 7.40 -11.37
C ALA A 85 16.60 6.22 -12.29
N LYS A 86 15.91 6.49 -13.42
CA LYS A 86 15.51 5.46 -14.39
C LYS A 86 16.09 5.75 -15.76
N TRP A 87 16.47 4.69 -16.47
CA TRP A 87 16.82 4.77 -17.89
C TRP A 87 15.55 4.77 -18.73
N LEU A 88 15.31 5.85 -19.46
CA LEU A 88 14.15 6.01 -20.32
C LEU A 88 14.58 6.27 -21.76
N GLY A 89 13.80 5.77 -22.71
CA GLY A 89 13.92 6.17 -24.12
C GLY A 89 13.47 7.62 -24.30
N GLY A 90 13.90 8.27 -25.39
CA GLY A 90 13.57 9.67 -25.67
C GLY A 90 12.06 9.97 -25.64
N ASP A 91 11.25 9.06 -26.17
CA ASP A 91 9.79 9.22 -26.28
C ASP A 91 9.06 9.05 -24.93
N ALA A 92 9.67 8.36 -23.97
CA ALA A 92 9.07 8.05 -22.68
C ALA A 92 9.32 9.15 -21.62
N ILE A 93 9.96 10.27 -21.99
CA ILE A 93 10.32 11.35 -21.07
C ILE A 93 9.26 12.46 -21.15
N PRO A 94 8.56 12.76 -20.04
CA PRO A 94 7.68 13.93 -19.95
C PRO A 94 8.45 15.22 -20.27
N ASP A 95 7.92 16.06 -21.17
CA ASP A 95 8.57 17.27 -21.66
C ASP A 95 10.00 17.04 -22.21
N GLY A 96 10.25 15.87 -22.80
CA GLY A 96 11.58 15.39 -23.18
C GLY A 96 12.39 16.39 -24.03
N ASN A 97 11.76 17.14 -24.93
CA ASN A 97 12.45 18.13 -25.77
C ASN A 97 13.17 19.22 -24.96
N LEU A 98 12.54 19.74 -23.90
CA LEU A 98 13.13 20.78 -23.06
C LEU A 98 14.36 20.23 -22.33
N HIS A 99 14.24 19.04 -21.76
CA HIS A 99 15.27 18.43 -20.94
C HIS A 99 16.43 17.90 -21.77
N LEU A 100 16.15 17.33 -22.95
CA LEU A 100 17.17 16.91 -23.91
C LEU A 100 17.95 18.12 -24.45
N ARG A 101 17.28 19.25 -24.71
CA ARG A 101 17.98 20.49 -25.12
C ARG A 101 18.94 20.98 -24.05
N ARG A 102 18.49 21.02 -22.78
CA ARG A 102 19.34 21.41 -21.64
C ARG A 102 20.52 20.46 -21.45
N PHE A 103 20.28 19.15 -21.53
CA PHE A 103 21.32 18.13 -21.45
C PHE A 103 22.37 18.25 -22.56
N ARG A 104 21.94 18.47 -23.81
CA ARG A 104 22.87 18.71 -24.93
C ARG A 104 23.69 19.98 -24.74
N ALA A 105 23.11 21.03 -24.14
CA ALA A 105 23.84 22.25 -23.84
C ALA A 105 24.91 22.02 -22.77
N SER A 106 24.56 21.38 -21.65
CA SER A 106 25.52 21.08 -20.58
C SER A 106 26.64 20.16 -21.05
N TRP A 107 26.31 19.13 -21.84
CA TRP A 107 27.30 18.20 -22.38
C TRP A 107 28.35 18.90 -23.25
N ARG A 108 27.95 19.89 -24.06
CA ARG A 108 28.91 20.66 -24.88
C ARG A 108 29.86 21.49 -24.01
N THR A 109 29.34 22.08 -22.93
CA THR A 109 30.15 22.90 -22.02
C THR A 109 31.15 22.05 -21.24
N GLU A 110 30.76 20.87 -20.79
CA GLU A 110 31.66 19.94 -20.10
C GLU A 110 32.82 19.50 -21.01
N GLN A 111 32.54 19.21 -22.28
CA GLN A 111 33.57 18.80 -23.26
C GLN A 111 34.50 19.94 -23.70
N SER A 112 34.12 21.20 -23.53
CA SER A 112 34.98 22.36 -23.85
C SER A 112 35.95 22.74 -22.72
N HIS A 113 35.75 22.19 -21.52
CA HIS A 113 36.56 22.48 -20.34
C HIS A 113 37.57 21.37 -19.99
N GLU A 114 37.59 20.30 -20.79
CA GLU A 114 38.58 19.21 -20.76
C GLU A 114 39.60 19.43 -21.87
#